data_AF-A0A531M4R9-F1
#
_entry.id   AF-A0A531M4R9-F1
#
_cell.length_a   1.000
_cell.length_b   1.000
_cell.length_c   1.000
_cell.angle_alpha   90.00
_cell.angle_beta   90.00
_cell.angle_gamma   90.00
#
_symmetry.space_group_name_H-M   'P 1'
#
loop_
_entity.id
_entity.type
_entity.pdbx_description
1 polymer ?
#
loop_
_entity_poly.entity_id
_entity_poly.type
_entity_poly.pdbx_seq_one_letter_code
_entity_poly.pdbx_strand_id
1 'polypeptide(L)'
;YSQGMLGEKFYVPLWVVLTCQTALALGTLLGGWRIVHTMGSKITRLNPMQGFCAETGGAITLFAATWLGIPVSTTHTITGAIIGVGAARRVSAVRWGIAGNIVIAWIVTLPATAAISALVYLAVNLAG
;
A
#
# COMPACT_ATOMS: atom_id res chain seq x y z
N TYR A 1 -8.12 14.06 -11.21
CA TYR A 1 -8.63 12.82 -10.58
C TYR A 1 -10.07 13.01 -10.09
N SER A 2 -10.94 13.30 -11.03
CA SER A 2 -12.40 13.30 -10.97
C SER A 2 -12.80 13.47 -12.44
N GLN A 3 -13.80 12.74 -12.92
CA GLN A 3 -14.30 12.77 -14.30
C GLN A 3 -14.95 14.14 -14.66
N GLY A 4 -14.35 15.27 -14.28
CA GLY A 4 -14.99 16.59 -14.36
C GLY A 4 -16.23 16.75 -13.47
N MET A 5 -16.50 15.80 -12.57
CA MET A 5 -17.74 15.68 -11.79
C MET A 5 -17.68 16.32 -10.40
N LEU A 6 -16.54 16.90 -10.02
CA LEU A 6 -16.43 17.69 -8.79
C LEU A 6 -16.40 19.14 -9.23
N GLY A 7 -17.37 19.95 -8.77
CA GLY A 7 -17.45 21.38 -9.08
C GLY A 7 -16.20 22.16 -8.62
N GLU A 8 -16.26 23.49 -8.62
CA GLU A 8 -15.11 24.37 -8.33
C GLU A 8 -14.37 24.08 -7.00
N LYS A 9 -14.99 23.34 -6.07
CA LYS A 9 -14.38 22.92 -4.80
C LYS A 9 -14.48 21.41 -4.62
N PHE A 10 -13.34 20.77 -4.40
CA PHE A 10 -13.25 19.36 -4.00
C PHE A 10 -13.85 19.18 -2.60
N TYR A 11 -15.06 18.64 -2.52
CA TYR A 11 -15.74 18.33 -1.26
C TYR A 11 -16.00 16.83 -1.15
N VAL A 12 -15.58 16.23 -0.03
CA VAL A 12 -15.83 14.82 0.28
C VAL A 12 -16.83 14.77 1.45
N PRO A 13 -18.02 14.15 1.28
CA PRO A 13 -19.00 14.05 2.35
C PRO A 13 -18.48 13.26 3.56
N LEU A 14 -18.86 13.68 4.77
CA LEU A 14 -18.40 13.04 6.01
C LEU A 14 -18.76 11.54 6.09
N TRP A 15 -19.92 11.15 5.56
CA TRP A 15 -20.34 9.75 5.56
C TRP A 15 -19.42 8.87 4.69
N VAL A 16 -18.87 9.40 3.59
CA VAL A 16 -17.88 8.68 2.75
C VAL A 16 -16.61 8.48 3.56
N VAL A 17 -16.14 9.53 4.24
CA VAL A 17 -14.94 9.47 5.09
C VAL A 17 -15.08 8.41 6.19
N LEU A 18 -16.23 8.39 6.88
CA LEU A 18 -16.50 7.42 7.94
C LEU A 18 -16.62 5.99 7.40
N THR A 19 -17.33 5.78 6.29
CA THR A 19 -17.49 4.45 5.69
C THR A 19 -16.19 3.89 5.14
N CYS A 20 -15.33 4.71 4.53
CA CYS A 20 -14.01 4.28 4.09
C CYS A 20 -13.12 3.89 5.29
N GLN A 21 -13.12 4.68 6.36
CA GLN A 21 -12.33 4.37 7.56
C GLN A 21 -12.80 3.10 8.26
N THR A 22 -14.12 2.89 8.39
CA THR A 22 -14.65 1.65 8.99
C THR A 22 -14.35 0.43 8.12
N ALA A 23 -14.47 0.54 6.80
CA ALA A 23 -14.09 -0.53 5.88
C ALA A 23 -12.60 -0.89 5.98
N LEU A 24 -11.71 0.11 6.06
CA LEU A 24 -10.27 -0.11 6.26
C LEU A 24 -9.97 -0.77 7.61
N ALA A 25 -10.60 -0.29 8.69
CA ALA A 25 -10.41 -0.85 10.03
C ALA A 25 -10.88 -2.31 10.10
N LEU A 26 -12.07 -2.61 9.56
CA LEU A 26 -12.61 -3.96 9.49
C LEU A 26 -11.74 -4.88 8.64
N GLY A 27 -11.30 -4.42 7.45
CA GLY A 27 -10.39 -5.20 6.60
C GLY A 27 -9.07 -5.53 7.29
N THR A 28 -8.52 -4.58 8.05
CA THR A 28 -7.29 -4.78 8.83
C THR A 28 -7.48 -5.83 9.93
N LEU A 29 -8.61 -5.77 10.65
CA LEU A 29 -8.94 -6.73 11.72
C LEU A 29 -9.18 -8.15 11.19
N LEU A 30 -9.89 -8.28 10.06
CA LEU A 30 -10.31 -9.58 9.53
C LEU A 30 -9.22 -10.29 8.70
N GLY A 31 -8.37 -9.54 7.99
CA GLY A 31 -7.45 -10.11 7.01
C GLY A 31 -5.98 -9.69 7.14
N GLY A 32 -5.68 -8.72 8.01
CA GLY A 32 -4.35 -8.09 8.07
C GLY A 32 -3.23 -8.99 8.60
N TRP A 33 -3.56 -10.00 9.43
CA TRP A 33 -2.56 -10.75 10.19
C TRP A 33 -1.51 -11.46 9.32
N ARG A 34 -1.94 -12.04 8.18
CA ARG A 34 -1.02 -12.73 7.26
C ARG A 34 -0.04 -11.76 6.58
N ILE A 35 -0.49 -10.54 6.31
CA ILE A 35 0.32 -9.46 5.72
C ILE A 35 1.32 -8.97 6.77
N VAL A 36 0.86 -8.66 7.98
CA VAL A 36 1.71 -8.23 9.10
C VAL A 36 2.79 -9.26 9.39
N HIS A 37 2.43 -10.55 9.45
CA HIS A 37 3.41 -11.62 9.66
C HIS A 37 4.45 -11.69 8.53
N THR A 38 4.03 -11.51 7.28
CA THR A 38 4.95 -11.54 6.13
C THR A 38 5.94 -10.37 6.20
N MET A 39 5.43 -9.17 6.47
CA MET A 39 6.21 -7.94 6.57
C MET A 39 7.19 -7.96 7.76
N GLY A 40 6.72 -8.36 8.94
CA GLY A 40 7.51 -8.31 10.17
C GLY A 40 8.51 -9.45 10.39
N SER A 41 8.29 -10.61 9.75
CA SER A 41 9.08 -11.82 10.07
C SER A 41 9.61 -12.57 8.85
N LYS A 42 8.95 -12.50 7.70
CA LYS A 42 9.35 -13.26 6.51
C LYS A 42 10.37 -12.51 5.66
N ILE A 43 10.19 -11.20 5.41
CA ILE A 43 11.12 -10.42 4.58
C ILE A 43 12.45 -10.23 5.31
N THR A 44 12.38 -9.77 6.56
CA THR A 44 13.51 -9.66 7.49
C THR A 44 12.96 -9.93 8.90
N ARG A 45 13.80 -10.45 9.79
CA ARG A 45 13.42 -10.66 11.20
C ARG A 45 13.54 -9.31 11.92
N LEU A 46 12.43 -8.60 12.08
CA LEU A 46 12.41 -7.32 12.78
C LEU A 46 12.40 -7.53 14.30
N ASN A 47 13.31 -6.86 15.00
CA ASN A 47 13.16 -6.58 16.43
C ASN A 47 12.42 -5.24 16.63
N PRO A 48 11.96 -4.92 17.85
CA PRO A 48 11.20 -3.68 18.10
C PRO A 48 11.93 -2.40 17.67
N MET A 49 13.25 -2.32 17.86
CA MET A 49 14.05 -1.17 17.46
C MET A 49 14.08 -0.98 15.95
N GLN A 50 14.24 -2.08 15.20
CA GLN A 50 14.20 -2.08 13.74
C GLN A 50 12.81 -1.73 13.21
N GLY A 51 11.75 -2.20 13.88
CA GLY A 51 10.38 -1.81 13.58
C GLY A 51 10.20 -0.30 13.71
N PHE A 52 10.64 0.28 14.82
CA PHE A 52 10.59 1.74 15.03
C PHE A 52 11.37 2.52 13.96
N CYS A 53 12.58 2.08 13.60
CA CYS A 53 13.36 2.70 12.54
C CYS A 53 12.65 2.62 11.18
N ALA A 54 12.04 1.47 10.85
CA ALA A 54 11.33 1.27 9.59
C ALA A 54 10.09 2.16 9.50
N GLU A 55 9.27 2.22 10.55
CA GLU A 55 8.08 3.08 10.61
C GLU A 55 8.46 4.55 10.56
N THR A 56 9.51 4.96 11.28
CA THR A 56 9.98 6.36 11.27
C THR A 56 10.48 6.76 9.89
N GLY A 57 11.33 5.95 9.26
CA GLY A 57 11.83 6.21 7.91
C GLY A 57 10.70 6.22 6.87
N GLY A 58 9.75 5.30 6.99
CA GLY A 58 8.55 5.26 6.16
C GLY A 58 7.67 6.49 6.32
N ALA A 59 7.37 6.89 7.56
CA ALA A 59 6.58 8.07 7.88
C ALA A 59 7.23 9.35 7.35
N ILE A 60 8.53 9.55 7.59
CA ILE A 60 9.26 10.71 7.05
C ILE A 60 9.13 10.76 5.52
N THR A 61 9.31 9.63 4.84
CA THR A 61 9.21 9.56 3.38
C THR A 61 7.78 9.88 2.90
N LEU A 62 6.76 9.35 3.58
CA LEU A 62 5.36 9.61 3.24
C LEU A 62 4.96 11.07 3.46
N PHE A 63 5.34 11.65 4.60
CA PHE A 63 5.06 13.05 4.89
C PHE A 63 5.81 13.99 3.94
N ALA A 64 7.07 13.69 3.62
CA ALA A 64 7.83 14.44 2.63
C ALA A 64 7.15 14.40 1.25
N ALA A 65 6.74 13.22 0.78
CA ALA A 65 6.01 13.08 -0.49
C ALA A 65 4.66 13.81 -0.48
N THR A 66 3.93 13.74 0.64
CA THR A 66 2.65 14.45 0.83
C THR A 66 2.85 15.97 0.78
N TRP A 67 3.90 16.48 1.42
CA TRP A 67 4.24 17.90 1.41
C TRP A 67 4.62 18.40 0.00
N LEU A 68 5.25 17.56 -0.80
CA LEU A 68 5.55 17.82 -2.20
C LEU A 68 4.36 17.60 -3.15
N GLY A 69 3.21 17.13 -2.64
CA GLY A 69 2.03 16.84 -3.44
C GLY A 69 2.18 15.61 -4.36
N ILE A 70 3.16 14.75 -4.09
CA ILE A 70 3.45 13.57 -4.93
C ILE A 70 2.64 12.37 -4.41
N PRO A 71 1.74 11.78 -5.23
CA PRO A 71 1.02 10.59 -4.83
C PRO A 71 1.99 9.40 -4.78
N VAL A 72 2.14 8.81 -3.60
CA VAL A 72 3.03 7.65 -3.36
C VAL A 72 2.27 6.49 -2.74
N SER A 73 2.73 5.27 -3.02
CA SER A 73 2.19 4.05 -2.44
C SER A 73 2.73 3.86 -1.02
N THR A 74 1.85 3.89 -0.01
CA THR A 74 2.21 3.59 1.38
C THR A 74 2.78 2.17 1.54
N THR A 75 2.25 1.21 0.77
CA THR A 75 2.74 -0.17 0.78
C THR A 75 4.18 -0.26 0.27
N HIS A 76 4.53 0.42 -0.82
CA HIS A 76 5.91 0.42 -1.33
C HIS A 76 6.85 1.09 -0.35
N THR A 77 6.44 2.22 0.22
CA THR A 77 7.27 2.99 1.15
C THR A 77 7.59 2.20 2.41
N ILE A 78 6.59 1.60 3.07
CA ILE A 78 6.82 0.82 4.30
C ILE A 78 7.58 -0.48 4.01
N THR A 79 7.24 -1.20 2.92
CA THR A 79 7.99 -2.41 2.53
C THR A 79 9.45 -2.09 2.24
N GLY A 80 9.71 -1.00 1.52
CA GLY A 80 11.05 -0.50 1.22
C GLY A 80 11.82 -0.14 2.49
N ALA A 81 11.19 0.55 3.44
CA ALA A 81 11.80 0.90 4.72
C ALA A 81 12.17 -0.36 5.54
N ILE A 82 11.30 -1.37 5.59
CA ILE A 82 11.57 -2.65 6.26
C ILE A 82 12.76 -3.38 5.60
N ILE A 83 12.79 -3.45 4.27
CA ILE A 83 13.91 -4.02 3.53
C ILE A 83 15.20 -3.23 3.81
N GLY A 84 15.11 -1.90 3.81
CA GLY A 84 16.22 -0.99 4.07
C GLY A 84 16.84 -1.20 5.45
N VAL A 85 16.02 -1.28 6.50
CA VAL A 85 16.50 -1.56 7.87
C VAL A 85 17.14 -2.95 7.97
N GLY A 86 16.60 -3.95 7.28
CA GLY A 86 17.21 -5.28 7.18
C GLY A 86 18.58 -5.24 6.50
N ALA A 87 18.66 -4.57 5.36
CA ALA A 87 19.88 -4.43 4.56
C ALA A 87 20.97 -3.62 5.28
N ALA A 88 20.59 -2.56 5.99
CA ALA A 88 21.49 -1.72 6.78
C ALA A 88 22.20 -2.49 7.90
N ARG A 89 21.57 -3.53 8.46
CA ARG A 89 22.23 -4.45 9.39
C ARG A 89 23.16 -5.40 8.64
N ARG A 90 22.63 -6.12 7.64
CA ARG A 90 23.38 -7.01 6.74
C ARG A 90 22.52 -7.33 5.53
N VAL A 91 23.06 -7.18 4.33
CA VAL A 91 22.35 -7.49 3.06
C VAL A 91 21.81 -8.93 3.03
N SER A 92 22.53 -9.90 3.61
CA SER A 92 22.07 -11.29 3.68
C SER A 92 20.97 -11.56 4.72
N ALA A 93 20.63 -10.59 5.56
CA ALA A 93 19.51 -10.71 6.52
C ALA A 93 18.15 -10.58 5.82
N VAL A 94 18.13 -9.98 4.62
CA VAL A 94 16.93 -9.82 3.79
C VAL A 94 16.70 -11.07 2.96
N ARG A 95 15.47 -11.59 2.98
CA ARG A 95 15.04 -12.69 2.11
C ARG A 95 14.66 -12.16 0.73
N TRP A 96 15.66 -11.96 -0.12
CA TRP A 96 15.49 -11.38 -1.47
C TRP A 96 14.49 -12.11 -2.36
N GLY A 97 14.36 -13.43 -2.24
CA GLY A 97 13.32 -14.17 -2.99
C GLY A 97 11.89 -13.74 -2.62
N ILE A 98 11.64 -13.40 -1.35
CA ILE A 98 10.33 -12.91 -0.91
C ILE A 98 10.12 -11.46 -1.37
N ALA A 99 11.14 -10.62 -1.23
CA ALA A 99 11.10 -9.24 -1.72
C ALA A 99 10.85 -9.18 -3.24
N GLY A 100 11.51 -10.04 -4.01
CA GLY A 100 11.28 -10.18 -5.46
C GLY A 100 9.86 -10.60 -5.80
N ASN A 101 9.32 -11.62 -5.10
CA ASN A 101 7.92 -12.04 -5.29
C ASN A 101 6.92 -10.90 -5.01
N ILE A 102 7.21 -10.04 -4.03
CA ILE A 102 6.38 -8.87 -3.73
C ILE A 102 6.43 -7.86 -4.89
N VAL A 103 7.62 -7.56 -5.42
CA VAL A 103 7.78 -6.65 -6.57
C VAL A 103 7.05 -7.19 -7.80
N ILE A 104 7.18 -8.49 -8.07
CA ILE A 104 6.45 -9.15 -9.16
C ILE A 104 4.94 -8.99 -8.95
N ALA A 105 4.44 -9.21 -7.73
CA ALA A 105 3.03 -9.03 -7.41
C ALA A 105 2.57 -7.58 -7.70
N TRP A 106 3.35 -6.56 -7.33
CA TRP A 106 3.03 -5.16 -7.64
C TRP A 106 2.90 -4.92 -9.15
N ILE A 107 3.84 -5.43 -9.94
CA ILE A 107 3.80 -5.31 -11.40
C ILE A 107 2.58 -6.03 -11.98
N VAL A 108 2.26 -7.23 -11.50
CA VAL A 108 1.14 -8.05 -12.00
C VAL A 108 -0.23 -7.49 -11.57
N THR A 109 -0.32 -6.83 -10.42
CA THR A 109 -1.59 -6.26 -9.94
C THR A 109 -2.11 -5.13 -10.82
N LEU A 110 -1.23 -4.35 -11.45
CA LEU A 110 -1.62 -3.26 -12.36
C LEU A 110 -2.39 -3.76 -13.62
N PRO A 111 -1.85 -4.68 -14.44
CA PRO A 111 -2.58 -5.20 -15.60
C PRO A 111 -3.79 -6.03 -15.18
N ALA A 112 -3.70 -6.78 -14.08
CA ALA A 112 -4.83 -7.56 -13.58
C ALA A 112 -6.03 -6.66 -13.22
N THR A 113 -5.79 -5.58 -12.46
CA THR A 113 -6.85 -4.62 -12.10
C THR A 113 -7.37 -3.87 -13.32
N ALA A 114 -6.51 -3.49 -14.27
CA ALA A 114 -6.93 -2.87 -15.51
C ALA A 114 -7.84 -3.79 -16.34
N ALA A 115 -7.48 -5.07 -16.49
CA ALA A 115 -8.26 -6.06 -17.22
C ALA A 115 -9.62 -6.31 -16.55
N ILE A 116 -9.65 -6.51 -15.23
CA ILE A 116 -10.90 -6.69 -14.47
C ILE A 116 -11.79 -5.46 -14.62
N SER A 117 -11.22 -4.25 -14.48
CA SER A 117 -11.97 -3.00 -14.66
C SER A 117 -12.57 -2.89 -16.07
N ALA A 118 -11.81 -3.24 -17.11
CA ALA A 118 -12.29 -3.21 -18.50
C ALA A 118 -13.44 -4.21 -18.72
N LEU A 119 -13.32 -5.43 -18.19
CA LEU A 119 -14.37 -6.45 -18.29
C LEU A 119 -15.66 -6.03 -17.57
N VAL A 120 -15.54 -5.48 -16.37
CA VAL A 120 -16.70 -4.99 -15.61
C VAL A 120 -17.36 -3.82 -16.34
N TYR A 121 -16.58 -2.88 -16.86
CA TYR A 121 -17.12 -1.76 -17.65
C TYR A 121 -17.87 -2.24 -18.89
N LEU A 122 -17.30 -3.19 -19.64
CA LEU A 122 -17.95 -3.79 -20.79
C LEU A 122 -19.26 -4.51 -20.40
N ALA A 123 -19.24 -5.27 -19.29
CA ALA A 123 -20.41 -5.98 -18.81
C ALA A 123 -21.55 -5.03 -18.42
N VAL A 124 -21.23 -3.92 -17.74
CA VAL A 124 -22.23 -2.88 -17.42
C VAL A 124 -22.77 -2.24 -18.68
N ASN A 125 -21.91 -1.87 -19.64
CA ASN A 125 -22.32 -1.23 -20.89
C ASN A 125 -23.16 -2.15 -21.80
N LEU A 126 -22.98 -3.47 -21.70
CA LEU A 126 -23.83 -4.45 -22.39
C LEU A 126 -25.18 -4.66 -21.69
N ALA A 127 -25.27 -4.36 -20.39
CA ALA A 127 -26.47 -4.50 -19.58
C ALA A 127 -27.38 -3.25 -19.58
N GLY A 128 -26.86 -2.08 -20.00
CA GLY A 128 -27.63 -0.84 -20.15
C GLY A 128 -26.83 0.42 -19.79
#